data_AF-A0A816GYG7-F1
#
_entry.id   AF-A0A816GYG7-F1
#
_cell.length_a   1.000
_cell.length_b   1.000
_cell.length_c   1.000
_cell.angle_alpha   90.00
_cell.angle_beta   90.00
_cell.angle_gamma   90.00
#
_symmetry.space_group_name_H-M   'P 1'
#
loop_
_entity.id
_entity.type
_entity.pdbx_description
1 polymer ?
#
loop_
_entity_poly.entity_id
_entity_poly.type
_entity_poly.pdbx_seq_one_letter_code
_entity_poly.pdbx_strand_id
1 'polypeptide(L)'
;MLTASILRSNLSIAIVAMTTPTLEKSSINTTTINTSSLCSSCVYPSLYAVWSKWAPKNNKSALVTVSFSGAYFGTFIIMLLGGVIAADWSLKWIFYLSGISGLVWAVVWFRATIESPATRQNILVEEVLYIEEGMGKTISQKDTVPWKVIFTSLPVWSIIAAQFGVHWSIYSIFSELPTFLVESLDFPVDTAGLLAVLPWLLLAISVYLTGIISDKLVEKYPILYVRKLIMAIYNDDRALIVIGACGPAWASFGVNHLDIGGHYAAVLTAALMFYTFFAAGELQSWASNSSDEHQRVLNNHVVSQDTSEHTTN
;
A
#
# COMPACT_ATOMS: atom_id res chain seq x y z
N MET A 1 -18.01 -14.88 8.15
CA MET A 1 -17.61 -14.74 6.73
C MET A 1 -16.41 -13.83 6.47
N LEU A 2 -16.31 -12.63 7.06
CA LEU A 2 -15.24 -11.67 6.72
C LEU A 2 -13.84 -12.07 7.20
N THR A 3 -13.72 -12.50 8.47
CA THR A 3 -12.43 -12.92 9.04
C THR A 3 -11.91 -14.17 8.33
N ALA A 4 -12.80 -15.09 7.97
CA ALA A 4 -12.49 -16.24 7.14
C ALA A 4 -11.98 -15.84 5.74
N SER A 5 -12.47 -14.74 5.16
CA SER A 5 -11.98 -14.24 3.87
C SER A 5 -10.56 -13.68 3.99
N ILE A 6 -10.30 -12.86 5.02
CA ILE A 6 -8.96 -12.33 5.31
C ILE A 6 -7.97 -13.46 5.58
N LEU A 7 -8.39 -14.48 6.33
CA LEU A 7 -7.56 -15.65 6.63
C LEU A 7 -7.23 -16.43 5.36
N ARG A 8 -8.22 -16.67 4.48
CA ARG A 8 -8.00 -17.33 3.19
C ARG A 8 -7.03 -16.55 2.32
N SER A 9 -7.16 -15.22 2.28
CA SER A 9 -6.24 -14.36 1.53
C SER A 9 -4.82 -14.42 2.10
N ASN A 10 -4.64 -14.28 3.41
CA ASN A 10 -3.33 -14.37 4.07
C ASN A 10 -2.67 -15.74 3.88
N LEU A 11 -3.44 -16.82 4.02
CA LEU A 11 -2.93 -18.18 3.82
C LEU A 11 -2.49 -18.40 2.36
N SER A 12 -3.30 -17.92 1.41
CA SER A 12 -2.99 -18.05 -0.02
C SER A 12 -1.73 -17.25 -0.40
N ILE A 13 -1.57 -16.02 0.13
CA ILE A 13 -0.35 -15.21 -0.07
C ILE A 13 0.87 -15.93 0.49
N ALA A 14 0.78 -16.49 1.70
CA ALA A 14 1.88 -17.18 2.35
C ALA A 14 2.29 -18.46 1.58
N ILE A 15 1.31 -19.24 1.12
CA ILE A 15 1.57 -20.43 0.30
C ILE A 15 2.24 -20.03 -1.02
N VAL A 16 1.72 -19.01 -1.71
CA VAL A 16 2.30 -18.58 -2.99
C VAL A 16 3.73 -18.08 -2.80
N ALA A 17 3.99 -17.26 -1.76
CA ALA A 17 5.33 -16.78 -1.43
C ALA A 17 6.35 -17.92 -1.24
N MET A 18 5.96 -19.01 -0.57
CA MET A 18 6.83 -20.18 -0.39
C MET A 18 7.06 -20.96 -1.69
N THR A 19 6.10 -20.95 -2.62
CA THR A 19 6.23 -21.65 -3.91
C THR A 19 7.05 -20.87 -4.95
N THR A 20 7.11 -19.54 -4.85
CA THR A 20 7.85 -18.65 -5.77
C THR A 20 9.30 -19.11 -6.07
N PRO A 21 10.17 -19.38 -5.08
CA PRO A 21 11.58 -19.76 -5.35
C PRO A 21 11.76 -21.16 -5.96
N THR A 22 10.73 -22.00 -5.89
CA THR A 22 10.75 -23.35 -6.50
C THR A 22 10.30 -23.34 -7.96
N LEU A 23 9.47 -22.38 -8.34
CA LEU A 23 8.84 -22.29 -9.66
C LEU A 23 9.65 -21.46 -10.66
N GLU A 24 10.60 -20.65 -10.19
CA GLU A 24 11.48 -19.75 -10.95
C GLU A 24 12.13 -20.40 -12.20
N LYS A 25 12.27 -21.73 -12.22
CA LYS A 25 12.81 -22.51 -13.36
C LYS A 25 11.80 -22.91 -14.45
N SER A 26 10.53 -22.53 -14.37
CA SER A 26 9.46 -22.99 -15.30
C SER A 26 8.64 -21.86 -15.93
N SER A 27 8.03 -22.10 -17.09
CA SER A 27 7.11 -21.15 -17.76
C SER A 27 5.80 -20.88 -16.99
N ILE A 28 5.60 -21.52 -15.82
CA ILE A 28 4.45 -21.36 -14.92
C ILE A 28 4.57 -20.07 -14.06
N ASN A 29 5.67 -19.33 -14.20
CA ASN A 29 5.96 -18.10 -13.48
C ASN A 29 4.87 -17.03 -13.65
N THR A 30 4.40 -16.77 -14.87
CA THR A 30 3.40 -15.72 -15.13
C THR A 30 2.06 -16.02 -14.46
N THR A 31 1.63 -17.27 -14.47
CA THR A 31 0.37 -17.68 -13.83
C THR A 31 0.46 -17.55 -12.31
N THR A 32 1.60 -17.97 -11.73
CA THR A 32 1.82 -17.91 -10.27
C THR A 32 1.87 -16.47 -9.77
N ILE A 33 2.60 -15.59 -10.48
CA ILE A 33 2.70 -14.16 -10.15
C ILE A 33 1.32 -13.49 -10.25
N ASN A 34 0.55 -13.79 -11.28
CA ASN A 34 -0.81 -13.27 -11.42
C ASN A 34 -1.73 -13.75 -10.29
N THR A 35 -1.62 -15.02 -9.86
CA THR A 35 -2.42 -15.53 -8.74
C THR A 35 -2.06 -14.90 -7.39
N SER A 36 -0.77 -14.65 -7.11
CA SER A 36 -0.37 -13.92 -5.88
C SER A 36 -0.95 -12.51 -5.85
N SER A 37 -0.89 -11.81 -6.97
CA SER A 37 -1.32 -10.41 -7.04
C SER A 37 -2.83 -10.28 -6.83
N LEU A 38 -3.62 -11.16 -7.48
CA LEU A 38 -5.07 -11.22 -7.28
C LEU A 38 -5.44 -11.47 -5.82
N CYS A 39 -4.70 -12.36 -5.14
CA CYS A 39 -4.97 -12.65 -3.74
C CYS A 39 -4.65 -11.47 -2.81
N SER A 40 -3.54 -10.76 -3.09
CA SER A 40 -3.13 -9.56 -2.36
C SER A 40 -4.13 -8.42 -2.53
N SER A 41 -4.74 -8.26 -3.70
CA SER A 41 -5.75 -7.23 -3.97
C SER A 41 -7.02 -7.37 -3.11
N CYS A 42 -7.36 -8.58 -2.66
CA CYS A 42 -8.55 -8.81 -1.81
C CYS A 42 -8.35 -8.40 -0.34
N VAL A 43 -7.11 -8.16 0.10
CA VAL A 43 -6.79 -7.89 1.50
C VAL A 43 -7.31 -6.51 1.94
N TYR A 44 -7.01 -5.46 1.19
CA TYR A 44 -7.44 -4.09 1.55
C TYR A 44 -8.97 -3.93 1.61
N PRO A 45 -9.77 -4.37 0.61
CA PRO A 45 -11.23 -4.34 0.69
C PRO A 45 -11.78 -5.06 1.92
N SER A 46 -11.24 -6.23 2.23
CA SER A 46 -11.67 -7.03 3.37
C SER A 46 -11.36 -6.31 4.70
N LEU A 47 -10.21 -5.66 4.78
CA LEU A 47 -9.78 -4.88 5.94
C LEU A 47 -10.68 -3.64 6.16
N TYR A 48 -11.02 -2.92 5.09
CA TYR A 48 -11.99 -1.82 5.14
C TYR A 48 -13.39 -2.27 5.61
N ALA A 49 -13.83 -3.46 5.21
CA ALA A 49 -15.09 -4.02 5.64
C ALA A 49 -15.10 -4.48 7.12
N VAL A 50 -13.92 -4.77 7.69
CA VAL A 50 -13.77 -4.96 9.15
C VAL A 50 -13.84 -3.62 9.85
N TRP A 51 -13.08 -2.62 9.38
CA TRP A 51 -13.07 -1.28 9.99
C TRP A 51 -14.42 -0.59 9.95
N SER A 52 -15.23 -0.81 8.90
CA SER A 52 -16.58 -0.26 8.84
C SER A 52 -17.50 -0.74 9.97
N LYS A 53 -17.16 -1.86 10.63
CA LYS A 53 -17.92 -2.43 11.77
C LYS A 53 -17.28 -2.16 13.13
N TRP A 54 -15.99 -1.84 13.16
CA TRP A 54 -15.19 -1.74 14.39
C TRP A 54 -14.67 -0.34 14.68
N ALA A 55 -14.69 0.60 13.73
CA ALA A 55 -14.12 1.92 13.89
C ALA A 55 -15.18 2.93 14.42
N PRO A 56 -15.05 3.42 15.66
CA PRO A 56 -15.88 4.51 16.18
C PRO A 56 -15.56 5.80 15.43
N LYS A 57 -16.53 6.71 15.28
CA LYS A 57 -16.35 7.97 14.51
C LYS A 57 -15.15 8.82 14.96
N ASN A 58 -14.84 8.85 16.26
CA ASN A 58 -13.82 9.73 16.82
C ASN A 58 -12.38 9.20 16.68
N ASN A 59 -12.20 7.88 16.55
CA ASN A 59 -10.86 7.24 16.47
C ASN A 59 -10.62 6.52 15.14
N LYS A 60 -11.45 6.84 14.13
CA LYS A 60 -11.44 6.15 12.85
C LYS A 60 -10.12 6.38 12.10
N SER A 61 -9.57 7.60 12.14
CA SER A 61 -8.38 7.90 11.34
C SER A 61 -7.16 7.17 11.90
N ALA A 62 -6.95 7.19 13.21
CA ALA A 62 -5.86 6.50 13.88
C ALA A 62 -5.91 4.99 13.63
N LEU A 63 -7.09 4.36 13.72
CA LEU A 63 -7.22 2.91 13.51
C LEU A 63 -6.78 2.51 12.09
N VAL A 64 -7.21 3.27 11.10
CA VAL A 64 -6.88 3.05 9.68
C VAL A 64 -5.39 3.32 9.45
N THR A 65 -4.88 4.46 9.89
CA THR A 65 -3.48 4.85 9.65
C THR A 65 -2.48 3.97 10.38
N VAL A 66 -2.78 3.51 11.60
CA VAL A 66 -1.93 2.56 12.35
C VAL A 66 -1.79 1.24 11.59
N SER A 67 -2.87 0.80 10.98
CA SER A 67 -2.85 -0.45 10.21
C SER A 67 -2.05 -0.30 8.91
N PHE A 68 -2.21 0.82 8.21
CA PHE A 68 -1.43 1.11 6.99
C PHE A 68 0.04 1.41 7.28
N SER A 69 0.37 2.10 8.37
CA SER A 69 1.76 2.34 8.76
C SER A 69 2.50 1.03 9.03
N GLY A 70 1.81 0.02 9.56
CA GLY A 70 2.33 -1.34 9.70
C GLY A 70 2.74 -1.98 8.36
N ALA A 71 1.98 -1.75 7.28
CA ALA A 71 2.32 -2.28 5.95
C ALA A 71 3.58 -1.64 5.37
N TYR A 72 3.73 -0.31 5.50
CA TYR A 72 4.93 0.40 5.06
C TYR A 72 6.16 0.03 5.89
N PHE A 73 5.98 -0.14 7.21
CA PHE A 73 7.05 -0.59 8.10
C PHE A 73 7.48 -2.04 7.80
N GLY A 74 6.53 -2.92 7.48
CA GLY A 74 6.84 -4.28 7.02
C GLY A 74 7.66 -4.29 5.72
N THR A 75 7.31 -3.40 4.78
CA THR A 75 8.07 -3.21 3.52
C THR A 75 9.50 -2.76 3.81
N PHE A 76 9.68 -1.79 4.72
CA PHE A 76 11.01 -1.36 5.18
C PHE A 76 11.83 -2.52 5.74
N ILE A 77 11.26 -3.34 6.63
CA ILE A 77 11.96 -4.51 7.21
C ILE A 77 12.34 -5.52 6.13
N ILE A 78 11.42 -5.85 5.22
CA ILE A 78 11.66 -6.84 4.17
C ILE A 78 12.74 -6.36 3.20
N MET A 79 12.73 -5.09 2.81
CA MET A 79 13.78 -4.53 1.94
C MET A 79 15.14 -4.51 2.63
N LEU A 80 15.19 -4.13 3.91
CA LEU A 80 16.42 -4.10 4.69
C LEU A 80 17.02 -5.51 4.88
N LEU A 81 16.20 -6.47 5.32
CA LEU A 81 16.61 -7.86 5.47
C LEU A 81 16.90 -8.51 4.11
N GLY A 82 16.18 -8.09 3.07
CA GLY A 82 16.35 -8.60 1.71
C GLY A 82 17.75 -8.36 1.18
N GLY A 83 18.29 -7.15 1.38
CA GLY A 83 19.67 -6.84 1.00
C GLY A 83 20.71 -7.74 1.70
N VAL A 84 20.55 -7.94 3.01
CA VAL A 84 21.49 -8.76 3.81
C VAL A 84 21.40 -10.25 3.44
N ILE A 85 20.18 -10.78 3.35
CA ILE A 85 19.97 -12.21 3.06
C ILE A 85 20.37 -12.55 1.62
N ALA A 86 20.16 -11.63 0.68
CA ALA A 86 20.58 -11.81 -0.71
C ALA A 86 22.10 -11.93 -0.85
N ALA A 87 22.86 -11.21 -0.03
CA ALA A 87 24.32 -11.28 -0.01
C ALA A 87 24.84 -12.62 0.52
N ASP A 88 24.24 -13.14 1.61
CA ASP A 88 24.81 -14.30 2.32
C ASP A 88 24.20 -15.66 1.91
N TRP A 89 22.87 -15.78 1.84
CA TRP A 89 22.17 -17.08 1.81
C TRP A 89 21.36 -17.33 0.52
N SER A 90 21.41 -16.41 -0.44
CA SER A 90 20.61 -16.35 -1.66
C SER A 90 19.17 -15.87 -1.47
N LEU A 91 18.64 -15.23 -2.50
CA LEU A 91 17.34 -14.56 -2.55
C LEU A 91 16.16 -15.47 -2.13
N LYS A 92 16.29 -16.79 -2.30
CA LYS A 92 15.24 -17.77 -2.00
C LYS A 92 14.80 -17.79 -0.54
N TRP A 93 15.72 -17.50 0.38
CA TRP A 93 15.41 -17.51 1.81
C TRP A 93 14.49 -16.37 2.24
N ILE A 94 14.51 -15.23 1.55
CA ILE A 94 13.61 -14.11 1.83
C ILE A 94 12.16 -14.52 1.60
N PHE A 95 11.91 -15.30 0.55
CA PHE A 95 10.59 -15.84 0.24
C PHE A 95 10.11 -16.87 1.27
N TYR A 96 11.01 -17.74 1.75
CA TYR A 96 10.66 -18.69 2.81
C TYR A 96 10.40 -18.01 4.16
N LEU A 97 11.25 -17.06 4.56
CA LEU A 97 11.09 -16.33 5.82
C LEU A 97 9.83 -15.46 5.84
N SER A 98 9.51 -14.80 4.72
CA SER A 98 8.26 -14.03 4.58
C SER A 98 7.01 -14.93 4.54
N GLY A 99 7.09 -16.10 3.90
CA GLY A 99 6.00 -17.08 3.91
C GLY A 99 5.73 -17.64 5.31
N ILE A 100 6.77 -18.03 6.05
CA ILE A 100 6.64 -18.55 7.42
C ILE A 100 6.10 -17.48 8.37
N SER A 101 6.60 -16.25 8.29
CA SER A 101 6.09 -15.16 9.14
C SER A 101 4.61 -14.86 8.83
N GLY A 102 4.21 -14.90 7.55
CA GLY A 102 2.82 -14.79 7.12
C GLY A 102 1.93 -15.91 7.68
N LEU A 103 2.41 -17.16 7.72
CA LEU A 103 1.69 -18.29 8.32
C LEU A 103 1.52 -18.12 9.83
N VAL A 104 2.58 -17.72 10.54
CA VAL A 104 2.52 -17.44 11.98
C VAL A 104 1.50 -16.34 12.25
N TRP A 105 1.53 -15.26 11.46
CA TRP A 105 0.56 -14.18 11.57
C TRP A 105 -0.87 -14.63 11.29
N ALA A 106 -1.10 -15.50 10.30
CA ALA A 106 -2.41 -16.06 10.01
C ALA A 106 -2.98 -16.85 11.21
N VAL A 107 -2.14 -17.62 11.89
CA VAL A 107 -2.54 -18.35 13.12
C VAL A 107 -2.88 -17.40 14.25
N VAL A 108 -2.06 -16.36 14.47
CA VAL A 108 -2.33 -15.32 15.47
C VAL A 108 -3.64 -14.60 15.16
N TRP A 109 -3.85 -14.20 13.91
CA TRP A 109 -5.08 -13.55 13.45
C TRP A 109 -6.30 -14.42 13.66
N PHE A 110 -6.22 -15.72 13.36
CA PHE A 110 -7.32 -16.67 13.58
C PHE A 110 -7.71 -16.78 15.06
N ARG A 111 -6.73 -16.75 15.98
CA ARG A 111 -7.00 -16.79 17.42
C ARG A 111 -7.48 -15.46 17.98
N ALA A 112 -7.01 -14.34 17.45
CA ALA A 112 -7.26 -13.02 17.99
C ALA A 112 -8.54 -12.35 17.44
N THR A 113 -8.95 -12.67 16.21
CA THR A 113 -10.03 -11.93 15.53
C THR A 113 -11.42 -12.51 15.73
N ILE A 114 -12.39 -11.60 15.88
CA ILE A 114 -13.81 -11.89 16.07
C ILE A 114 -14.60 -11.08 15.05
N GLU A 115 -15.62 -11.69 14.45
CA GLU A 115 -16.33 -11.12 13.30
C GLU A 115 -17.19 -9.89 13.61
N SER A 116 -17.66 -9.77 14.85
CA SER A 116 -18.49 -8.66 15.29
C SER A 116 -18.37 -8.47 16.80
N PRO A 117 -18.38 -7.23 17.32
CA PRO A 117 -18.43 -6.97 18.75
C PRO A 117 -19.68 -7.59 19.41
N ALA A 118 -20.78 -7.77 18.66
CA ALA A 118 -22.00 -8.41 19.15
C ALA A 118 -21.87 -9.93 19.39
N THR A 119 -20.79 -10.58 18.92
CA THR A 119 -20.65 -12.05 18.97
C THR A 119 -19.82 -12.52 20.17
N ARG A 120 -19.17 -11.61 20.93
CA ARG A 120 -18.32 -11.99 22.08
C ARG A 120 -19.13 -11.87 23.38
N GLN A 121 -19.22 -12.95 24.14
CA GLN A 121 -19.83 -12.95 25.49
C GLN A 121 -19.07 -12.09 26.53
N ASN A 122 -17.81 -11.70 26.24
CA ASN A 122 -16.91 -11.00 27.17
C ASN A 122 -16.52 -9.56 26.75
N ILE A 123 -17.25 -8.92 25.82
CA ILE A 123 -17.06 -7.47 25.58
C ILE A 123 -17.88 -6.71 26.62
N LEU A 124 -17.31 -5.65 27.19
CA LEU A 124 -18.04 -4.77 28.10
C LEU A 124 -19.25 -4.19 27.35
N VAL A 125 -20.43 -4.26 27.97
CA VAL A 125 -21.67 -3.71 27.38
C VAL A 125 -21.50 -2.23 27.02
N GLU A 126 -20.71 -1.50 27.80
CA GLU A 126 -20.33 -0.10 27.55
C GLU A 126 -19.56 0.10 26.23
N GLU A 127 -18.68 -0.83 25.86
CA GLU A 127 -17.90 -0.76 24.61
C GLU A 127 -18.78 -1.05 23.39
N VAL A 128 -19.71 -2.01 23.50
CA VAL A 128 -20.68 -2.30 22.44
C VAL A 128 -21.58 -1.10 22.20
N LEU A 129 -22.11 -0.49 23.28
CA LEU A 129 -22.95 0.70 23.18
C LEU A 129 -22.18 1.88 22.57
N TYR A 130 -20.92 2.10 22.97
CA TYR A 130 -20.07 3.15 22.39
C TYR A 130 -19.84 2.95 20.88
N ILE A 131 -19.63 1.71 20.44
CA ILE A 131 -19.46 1.39 19.01
C ILE A 131 -20.78 1.58 18.25
N GLU A 132 -21.90 1.09 18.79
CA GLU A 132 -23.23 1.19 18.15
C GLU A 132 -23.72 2.64 18.06
N GLU A 133 -23.58 3.43 19.11
CA GLU A 133 -23.87 4.86 19.11
C GLU A 133 -22.96 5.63 18.14
N GLY A 134 -21.69 5.23 18.08
CA GLY A 134 -20.70 5.78 17.15
C GLY A 134 -21.01 5.51 15.68
N MET A 135 -21.61 4.36 15.33
CA MET A 135 -21.85 3.98 13.93
C MET A 135 -22.99 4.78 13.25
N GLY A 136 -23.97 5.29 14.01
CA GLY A 136 -25.19 5.87 13.44
C GLY A 136 -26.12 4.81 12.82
N LYS A 137 -27.41 5.15 12.61
CA LYS A 137 -28.46 4.21 12.17
C LYS A 137 -28.00 3.33 11.01
N THR A 138 -27.83 2.04 11.28
CA THR A 138 -27.47 1.01 10.31
C THR A 138 -28.60 0.86 9.29
N ILE A 139 -28.38 1.31 8.06
CA ILE A 139 -29.30 1.02 6.96
C ILE A 139 -29.22 -0.49 6.68
N SER A 140 -30.39 -1.13 6.61
CA SER A 140 -30.57 -2.57 6.48
C SER A 140 -29.76 -3.15 5.32
N GLN A 141 -29.19 -4.34 5.55
CA GLN A 141 -28.31 -5.11 4.66
C GLN A 141 -28.91 -5.53 3.30
N LYS A 142 -30.08 -4.99 2.93
CA LYS A 142 -30.94 -5.47 1.84
C LYS A 142 -31.06 -4.51 0.66
N ASP A 143 -30.44 -3.33 0.72
CA ASP A 143 -30.49 -2.38 -0.39
C ASP A 143 -29.47 -2.73 -1.47
N THR A 144 -29.96 -2.90 -2.70
CA THR A 144 -29.10 -3.09 -3.89
C THR A 144 -28.15 -1.92 -4.04
N VAL A 145 -26.85 -2.22 -4.19
CA VAL A 145 -25.81 -1.20 -4.37
C VAL A 145 -26.15 -0.30 -5.58
N PRO A 146 -26.30 1.03 -5.39
CA PRO A 146 -26.69 1.93 -6.47
C PRO A 146 -25.48 2.28 -7.35
N TRP A 147 -24.98 1.32 -8.12
CA TRP A 147 -23.78 1.42 -8.96
C TRP A 147 -23.78 2.66 -9.86
N LYS A 148 -24.90 2.94 -10.52
CA LYS A 148 -25.02 4.09 -11.42
C LYS A 148 -24.74 5.40 -10.69
N VAL A 149 -25.31 5.58 -9.49
CA VAL A 149 -25.14 6.81 -8.71
C VAL A 149 -23.69 6.99 -8.27
N ILE A 150 -23.06 5.91 -7.81
CA ILE A 150 -21.65 5.91 -7.38
C ILE A 150 -20.74 6.34 -8.54
N PHE A 151 -20.86 5.69 -9.71
CA PHE A 151 -20.04 6.00 -10.87
C PHE A 151 -20.38 7.33 -11.55
N THR A 152 -21.56 7.90 -11.33
CA THR A 152 -21.90 9.25 -11.83
C THR A 152 -21.49 10.38 -10.89
N SER A 153 -21.02 10.06 -9.67
CA SER A 153 -20.73 11.08 -8.66
C SER A 153 -19.35 11.71 -8.84
N LEU A 154 -19.30 13.05 -8.85
CA LEU A 154 -18.04 13.81 -8.93
C LEU A 154 -17.05 13.48 -7.79
N PRO A 155 -17.48 13.36 -6.51
CA PRO A 155 -16.56 13.08 -5.41
C PRO A 155 -15.82 11.75 -5.55
N VAL A 156 -16.47 10.72 -6.12
CA VAL A 156 -15.85 9.43 -6.37
C VAL A 156 -14.72 9.55 -7.39
N TRP A 157 -14.95 10.26 -8.50
CA TRP A 157 -13.93 10.51 -9.52
C TRP A 157 -12.77 11.36 -8.99
N SER A 158 -13.04 12.36 -8.15
CA SER A 158 -11.96 13.15 -7.51
C SER A 158 -11.06 12.27 -6.63
N ILE A 159 -11.64 11.32 -5.90
CA ILE A 159 -10.87 10.37 -5.09
C ILE A 159 -10.08 9.41 -5.98
N ILE A 160 -10.67 8.90 -7.06
CA ILE A 160 -9.97 8.02 -8.02
C ILE A 160 -8.74 8.73 -8.60
N ALA A 161 -8.92 9.96 -9.10
CA ALA A 161 -7.83 10.74 -9.70
C ALA A 161 -6.72 11.04 -8.68
N ALA A 162 -7.09 11.42 -7.46
CA ALA A 162 -6.11 11.71 -6.42
C ALA A 162 -5.34 10.45 -5.97
N GLN A 163 -6.05 9.33 -5.81
CA GLN A 163 -5.44 8.06 -5.45
C GLN A 163 -4.48 7.54 -6.54
N PHE A 164 -4.82 7.75 -7.81
CA PHE A 164 -3.94 7.45 -8.92
C PHE A 164 -2.65 8.27 -8.85
N GLY A 165 -2.74 9.58 -8.67
CA GLY A 165 -1.57 10.45 -8.56
C GLY A 165 -0.64 10.06 -7.41
N VAL A 166 -1.19 9.75 -6.23
CA VAL A 166 -0.38 9.34 -5.07
C VAL A 166 0.33 8.02 -5.32
N HIS A 167 -0.36 7.00 -5.85
CA HIS A 167 0.29 5.72 -6.17
C HIS A 167 1.34 5.84 -7.27
N TRP A 168 1.04 6.63 -8.30
CA TRP A 168 1.98 6.91 -9.38
C TRP A 168 3.27 7.53 -8.83
N SER A 169 3.16 8.54 -7.98
CA SER A 169 4.32 9.21 -7.38
C SER A 169 5.13 8.27 -6.49
N ILE A 170 4.47 7.49 -5.62
CA ILE A 170 5.16 6.52 -4.75
C ILE A 170 5.88 5.46 -5.60
N TYR A 171 5.23 4.93 -6.62
CA TYR A 171 5.81 3.88 -7.47
C TYR A 171 6.96 4.40 -8.34
N SER A 172 6.82 5.58 -8.94
CA SER A 172 7.88 6.21 -9.74
C SER A 172 9.14 6.47 -8.91
N ILE A 173 8.95 6.97 -7.68
CA ILE A 173 10.07 7.13 -6.76
C ILE A 173 10.67 5.77 -6.44
N PHE A 174 9.85 4.75 -6.16
CA PHE A 174 10.36 3.42 -5.84
C PHE A 174 11.18 2.78 -6.98
N SER A 175 10.74 2.91 -8.24
CA SER A 175 11.46 2.32 -9.39
C SER A 175 12.74 3.07 -9.74
N GLU A 176 12.69 4.41 -9.74
CA GLU A 176 13.80 5.23 -10.25
C GLU A 176 14.80 5.65 -9.17
N LEU A 177 14.42 5.62 -7.88
CA LEU A 177 15.29 6.11 -6.80
C LEU A 177 16.61 5.35 -6.70
N PRO A 178 16.66 3.99 -6.73
CA PRO A 178 17.93 3.28 -6.63
C PRO A 178 18.86 3.62 -7.81
N THR A 179 18.31 3.66 -9.02
CA THR A 179 19.04 3.99 -10.26
C THR A 179 19.56 5.41 -10.21
N PHE A 180 18.73 6.38 -9.81
CA PHE A 180 19.12 7.78 -9.68
C PHE A 180 20.26 7.98 -8.67
N LEU A 181 20.23 7.29 -7.53
CA LEU A 181 21.29 7.38 -6.51
C LEU A 181 22.63 6.85 -7.03
N VAL A 182 22.61 5.76 -7.80
CA VAL A 182 23.82 5.14 -8.34
C VAL A 182 24.35 5.90 -9.55
N GLU A 183 23.50 6.21 -10.53
CA GLU A 183 23.93 6.77 -11.82
C GLU A 183 24.11 8.29 -11.81
N SER A 184 23.28 9.03 -11.09
CA SER A 184 23.33 10.51 -11.10
C SER A 184 24.10 11.10 -9.92
N LEU A 185 24.19 10.38 -8.80
CA LEU A 185 24.82 10.85 -7.56
C LEU A 185 26.07 10.06 -7.18
N ASP A 186 26.47 9.08 -8.01
CA ASP A 186 27.66 8.24 -7.83
C ASP A 186 27.76 7.56 -6.45
N PHE A 187 26.61 7.23 -5.83
CA PHE A 187 26.63 6.50 -4.57
C PHE A 187 27.00 5.03 -4.79
N PRO A 188 27.80 4.43 -3.87
CA PRO A 188 28.01 2.99 -3.84
C PRO A 188 26.68 2.24 -3.77
N VAL A 189 26.56 1.14 -4.52
CA VAL A 189 25.33 0.31 -4.62
C VAL A 189 24.80 -0.08 -3.23
N ASP A 190 25.67 -0.44 -2.30
CA ASP A 190 25.30 -0.82 -0.93
C ASP A 190 24.65 0.34 -0.16
N THR A 191 25.23 1.54 -0.28
CA THR A 191 24.70 2.75 0.37
C THR A 191 23.43 3.26 -0.31
N ALA A 192 23.35 3.16 -1.63
CA ALA A 192 22.17 3.51 -2.41
C ALA A 192 20.99 2.60 -2.04
N GLY A 193 21.23 1.30 -1.86
CA GLY A 193 20.23 0.34 -1.38
C GLY A 193 19.68 0.72 0.00
N LEU A 194 20.55 1.05 0.96
CA LEU A 194 20.14 1.50 2.30
C LEU A 194 19.35 2.81 2.27
N LEU A 195 19.80 3.77 1.45
CA LEU A 195 19.15 5.07 1.30
C LEU A 195 17.78 4.95 0.61
N ALA A 196 17.63 3.99 -0.31
CA ALA A 196 16.36 3.70 -0.98
C ALA A 196 15.29 3.11 -0.05
N VAL A 197 15.67 2.53 1.11
CA VAL A 197 14.69 2.01 2.08
C VAL A 197 14.17 3.10 3.03
N LEU A 198 14.94 4.16 3.29
CA LEU A 198 14.57 5.24 4.21
C LEU A 198 13.22 5.93 3.90
N PRO A 199 12.87 6.19 2.62
CA PRO A 199 11.55 6.69 2.28
C PRO A 199 10.38 5.92 2.88
N TRP A 200 10.44 4.59 2.89
CA TRP A 200 9.38 3.74 3.43
C TRP A 200 9.23 3.89 4.94
N LEU A 201 10.35 4.05 5.65
CA LEU A 201 10.36 4.32 7.08
C LEU A 201 9.74 5.69 7.39
N LEU A 202 10.14 6.73 6.65
CA LEU A 202 9.59 8.07 6.79
C LEU A 202 8.10 8.10 6.48
N LEU A 203 7.65 7.38 5.44
CA LEU A 203 6.25 7.23 5.11
C LEU A 203 5.48 6.54 6.25
N ALA A 204 6.00 5.45 6.81
CA ALA A 204 5.36 4.74 7.92
C ALA A 204 5.17 5.63 9.16
N ILE A 205 6.21 6.36 9.56
CA ILE A 205 6.18 7.28 10.70
C ILE A 205 5.18 8.42 10.42
N SER A 206 5.21 8.99 9.23
CA SER A 206 4.39 10.15 8.88
C SER A 206 2.90 9.80 8.81
N VAL A 207 2.54 8.64 8.23
CA VAL A 207 1.15 8.13 8.22
C VAL A 207 0.65 7.93 9.65
N TYR A 208 1.46 7.31 10.50
CA TYR A 208 1.11 7.07 11.90
C TYR A 208 0.86 8.37 12.68
N LEU A 209 1.79 9.32 12.61
CA LEU A 209 1.68 10.61 13.31
C LEU A 209 0.46 11.40 12.80
N THR A 210 0.26 11.43 11.49
CA THR A 210 -0.86 12.17 10.89
C THR A 210 -2.21 11.62 11.33
N GLY A 211 -2.35 10.30 11.47
CA GLY A 211 -3.58 9.70 11.99
C GLY A 211 -3.94 10.15 13.39
N ILE A 212 -2.97 10.13 14.31
CA ILE A 212 -3.16 10.56 15.70
C ILE A 212 -3.49 12.06 15.76
N ILE A 213 -2.77 12.88 14.98
CA ILE A 213 -2.99 14.32 14.90
C ILE A 213 -4.39 14.61 14.32
N SER A 214 -4.79 13.86 13.27
CA SER A 214 -6.10 13.99 12.63
C SER A 214 -7.23 13.75 13.63
N ASP A 215 -7.18 12.69 14.42
CA ASP A 215 -8.26 12.39 15.36
C ASP A 215 -8.34 13.44 16.48
N LYS A 216 -7.20 13.91 17.02
CA LYS A 216 -7.18 15.02 18.00
C LYS A 216 -7.73 16.34 17.44
N LEU A 217 -7.56 16.58 16.14
CA LEU A 217 -8.09 17.77 15.48
C LEU A 217 -9.60 17.64 15.21
N VAL A 218 -10.08 16.43 14.90
CA VAL A 218 -11.52 16.16 14.65
C VAL A 218 -12.35 16.33 15.92
N GLU A 219 -11.76 16.15 17.11
CA GLU A 219 -12.43 16.49 18.38
C GLU A 219 -12.77 17.99 18.52
N LYS A 220 -12.01 18.87 17.84
CA LYS A 220 -12.12 20.33 18.00
C LYS A 220 -12.66 21.04 16.76
N TYR A 221 -12.51 20.45 15.57
CA TYR A 221 -12.82 21.07 14.30
C TYR A 221 -13.64 20.14 13.41
N PRO A 222 -14.46 20.69 12.48
CA PRO A 222 -15.21 19.85 11.55
C PRO A 222 -14.30 19.01 10.67
N ILE A 223 -14.68 17.76 10.40
CA ILE A 223 -13.90 16.76 9.66
C ILE A 223 -13.34 17.31 8.34
N LEU A 224 -14.16 18.03 7.57
CA LEU A 224 -13.75 18.61 6.28
C LEU A 224 -12.62 19.64 6.42
N TYR A 225 -12.60 20.41 7.52
CA TYR A 225 -11.53 21.37 7.78
C TYR A 225 -10.22 20.65 8.11
N VAL A 226 -10.29 19.62 8.95
CA VAL A 226 -9.12 18.80 9.32
C VAL A 226 -8.51 18.12 8.09
N ARG A 227 -9.34 17.51 7.23
CA ARG A 227 -8.87 16.88 5.99
C ARG A 227 -8.19 17.88 5.05
N LYS A 228 -8.75 19.09 4.89
CA LYS A 228 -8.13 20.15 4.07
C LYS A 228 -6.81 20.63 4.65
N LEU A 229 -6.73 20.77 5.97
CA LEU A 229 -5.51 21.20 6.66
C LEU A 229 -4.37 20.18 6.47
N ILE A 230 -4.66 18.88 6.62
CA ILE A 230 -3.68 17.81 6.43
C ILE A 230 -3.19 17.77 4.97
N MET A 231 -4.10 17.97 4.00
CA MET A 231 -3.72 18.07 2.58
C MET A 231 -2.94 19.35 2.25
N ALA A 232 -3.12 20.44 3.00
CA ALA A 232 -2.35 21.67 2.78
C ALA A 232 -0.87 21.48 3.18
N ILE A 233 -0.60 20.70 4.23
CA ILE A 233 0.75 20.35 4.68
C ILE A 233 1.50 19.53 3.61
N TYR A 234 0.78 18.82 2.74
CA TYR A 234 1.36 18.04 1.65
C TYR A 234 1.95 18.88 0.50
N ASN A 235 1.37 20.06 0.22
CA ASN A 235 1.73 20.86 -0.96
C ASN A 235 3.00 21.72 -0.76
N ASP A 236 3.79 21.51 0.30
CA ASP A 236 5.03 22.27 0.53
C ASP A 236 6.23 21.58 -0.18
N ASP A 237 6.81 22.26 -1.17
CA ASP A 237 7.65 21.77 -2.30
C ASP A 237 9.03 21.15 -1.96
N ARG A 238 9.29 20.72 -0.72
CA ARG A 238 10.63 20.23 -0.34
C ARG A 238 10.81 18.74 -0.68
N ALA A 239 11.65 18.43 -1.67
CA ALA A 239 11.87 17.09 -2.24
C ALA A 239 12.17 15.94 -1.24
N LEU A 240 12.90 16.18 -0.15
CA LEU A 240 13.12 15.16 0.91
C LEU A 240 11.91 14.96 1.84
N ILE A 241 10.99 15.93 1.85
CA ILE A 241 9.71 15.87 2.55
C ILE A 241 8.66 15.18 1.68
N VAL A 242 8.85 15.00 0.37
CA VAL A 242 7.82 14.48 -0.56
C VAL A 242 7.29 13.09 -0.18
N ILE A 243 8.15 12.18 0.29
CA ILE A 243 7.70 10.80 0.63
C ILE A 243 7.11 10.75 2.04
N GLY A 244 7.69 11.51 2.98
CA GLY A 244 7.07 11.75 4.29
C GLY A 244 5.73 12.47 4.16
N ALA A 245 5.58 13.37 3.20
CA ALA A 245 4.38 14.16 2.92
C ALA A 245 3.32 13.35 2.17
N CYS A 246 3.71 12.35 1.37
CA CYS A 246 2.77 11.36 0.84
C CYS A 246 2.01 10.63 1.96
N GLY A 247 2.59 10.54 3.16
CA GLY A 247 1.94 9.94 4.33
C GLY A 247 0.64 10.65 4.74
N PRO A 248 0.65 11.98 4.96
CA PRO A 248 -0.53 12.78 5.20
C PRO A 248 -1.61 12.69 4.13
N ALA A 249 -1.21 12.68 2.86
CA ALA A 249 -2.12 12.50 1.73
C ALA A 249 -2.79 11.12 1.81
N TRP A 250 -2.00 10.06 1.99
CA TRP A 250 -2.49 8.70 2.16
C TRP A 250 -3.41 8.53 3.37
N ALA A 251 -3.02 9.09 4.52
CA ALA A 251 -3.82 9.07 5.75
C ALA A 251 -5.17 9.76 5.58
N SER A 252 -5.23 10.80 4.75
CA SER A 252 -6.47 11.50 4.45
C SER A 252 -7.36 10.73 3.47
N PHE A 253 -6.80 10.20 2.37
CA PHE A 253 -7.56 9.41 1.39
C PHE A 253 -8.04 8.07 1.95
N GLY A 254 -7.18 7.38 2.70
CA GLY A 254 -7.48 6.10 3.29
C GLY A 254 -8.72 6.14 4.18
N VAL A 255 -8.99 7.26 4.85
CA VAL A 255 -10.17 7.40 5.72
C VAL A 255 -11.39 7.94 4.96
N ASN A 256 -11.20 8.68 3.86
CA ASN A 256 -12.29 9.21 3.03
C ASN A 256 -13.23 8.10 2.49
N HIS A 257 -12.69 6.91 2.19
CA HIS A 257 -13.49 5.75 1.80
C HIS A 257 -14.50 5.35 2.88
N LEU A 258 -14.12 5.44 4.16
CA LEU A 258 -14.96 5.13 5.31
C LEU A 258 -15.88 6.29 5.71
N ASP A 259 -15.61 7.52 5.26
CA ASP A 259 -16.40 8.71 5.57
C ASP A 259 -17.53 8.94 4.54
N ILE A 260 -17.31 8.62 3.26
CA ILE A 260 -18.34 8.73 2.20
C ILE A 260 -19.38 7.61 2.29
N GLY A 261 -18.98 6.44 2.82
CA GLY A 261 -19.92 5.36 3.13
C GLY A 261 -19.21 4.11 3.62
N GLY A 262 -19.19 3.90 4.94
CA GLY A 262 -18.60 2.71 5.55
C GLY A 262 -19.11 1.38 4.94
N HIS A 263 -20.35 1.36 4.46
CA HIS A 263 -20.96 0.18 3.82
C HIS A 263 -20.40 -0.15 2.43
N TYR A 264 -19.97 0.86 1.65
CA TYR A 264 -19.45 0.70 0.28
C TYR A 264 -17.94 0.91 0.18
N ALA A 265 -17.28 1.29 1.28
CA ALA A 265 -15.84 1.54 1.35
C ALA A 265 -15.03 0.38 0.75
N ALA A 266 -15.37 -0.87 1.10
CA ALA A 266 -14.70 -2.05 0.58
C ALA A 266 -14.83 -2.22 -0.94
N VAL A 267 -16.02 -1.93 -1.49
CA VAL A 267 -16.29 -2.02 -2.94
C VAL A 267 -15.54 -0.93 -3.69
N LEU A 268 -15.54 0.29 -3.15
CA LEU A 268 -14.83 1.44 -3.73
C LEU A 268 -13.32 1.20 -3.73
N THR A 269 -12.77 0.69 -2.62
CA THR A 269 -11.36 0.32 -2.52
C THR A 269 -11.02 -0.86 -3.44
N ALA A 270 -11.89 -1.85 -3.60
CA ALA A 270 -11.67 -2.97 -4.51
C ALA A 270 -11.58 -2.54 -5.97
N ALA A 271 -12.50 -1.67 -6.42
CA ALA A 271 -12.48 -1.14 -7.79
C ALA A 271 -11.20 -0.33 -8.07
N LEU A 272 -10.75 0.46 -7.08
CA LEU A 272 -9.52 1.25 -7.16
C LEU A 272 -8.26 0.37 -7.19
N MET A 273 -8.19 -0.64 -6.32
CA MET A 273 -7.05 -1.57 -6.22
C MET A 273 -6.93 -2.47 -7.45
N PHE A 274 -8.05 -2.81 -8.09
CA PHE A 274 -8.04 -3.56 -9.35
C PHE A 274 -7.51 -2.70 -10.50
N TYR A 275 -7.85 -1.41 -10.53
CA TYR A 275 -7.29 -0.47 -11.51
C TYR A 275 -5.79 -0.23 -11.30
N THR A 276 -5.33 -0.05 -10.06
CA THR A 276 -3.89 0.13 -9.79
C THR A 276 -3.06 -1.10 -10.14
N PHE A 277 -3.61 -2.31 -10.06
CA PHE A 277 -2.94 -3.53 -10.54
C PHE A 277 -2.66 -3.49 -12.04
N PHE A 278 -3.63 -3.10 -12.87
CA PHE A 278 -3.43 -2.96 -14.32
C PHE A 278 -2.49 -1.81 -14.66
N ALA A 279 -2.69 -0.65 -14.02
CA ALA A 279 -1.82 0.50 -14.22
C ALA A 279 -0.37 0.19 -13.84
N ALA A 280 -0.13 -0.53 -12.74
CA ALA A 280 1.22 -0.93 -12.30
C ALA A 280 1.90 -1.89 -13.27
N GLY A 281 1.16 -2.84 -13.86
CA GLY A 281 1.71 -3.74 -14.88
C GLY A 281 2.14 -3.01 -16.15
N GLU A 282 1.31 -2.08 -16.64
CA GLU A 282 1.63 -1.24 -17.80
C GLU A 282 2.79 -0.28 -17.49
N LEU A 283 2.78 0.33 -16.31
CA LEU A 283 3.87 1.16 -15.79
C LEU A 283 5.21 0.42 -15.76
N GLN A 284 5.21 -0.80 -15.22
CA GLN A 284 6.43 -1.58 -15.11
C GLN A 284 6.98 -1.98 -16.48
N SER A 285 6.08 -2.26 -17.44
CA SER A 285 6.46 -2.50 -18.83
C SER A 285 7.05 -1.23 -19.48
N TRP A 286 6.44 -0.06 -19.25
CA TRP A 286 6.92 1.22 -19.75
C TRP A 286 8.28 1.58 -19.15
N ALA A 287 8.44 1.47 -17.83
CA ALA A 287 9.69 1.75 -17.12
C ALA A 287 10.84 0.82 -17.59
N SER A 288 10.54 -0.47 -17.83
CA SER A 288 11.54 -1.39 -18.39
C SER A 288 11.96 -0.98 -19.81
N ASN A 289 10.99 -0.60 -20.65
CA ASN A 289 11.27 -0.16 -22.01
C ASN A 289 12.07 1.15 -22.04
N SER A 290 11.80 2.09 -21.14
CA SER A 290 12.55 3.34 -21.04
C SER A 290 13.98 3.13 -20.54
N SER A 291 14.18 2.22 -19.59
CA SER A 291 15.52 1.84 -19.11
C SER A 291 16.35 1.19 -20.22
N ASP A 292 15.75 0.28 -20.99
CA ASP A 292 16.38 -0.36 -22.16
C ASP A 292 16.74 0.66 -23.26
N GLU A 293 15.86 1.66 -23.48
CA GLU A 293 16.10 2.73 -24.44
C GLU A 293 17.25 3.65 -23.99
N HIS A 294 17.32 3.97 -22.69
CA HIS A 294 18.43 4.76 -22.12
C HIS A 294 19.78 4.04 -22.27
N GLN A 295 19.83 2.74 -21.96
CA GLN A 295 21.02 1.90 -22.14
C GLN A 295 21.45 1.80 -23.61
N ARG A 296 20.50 1.73 -24.55
CA ARG A 296 20.80 1.77 -26.00
C ARG A 296 21.43 3.09 -26.43
N VAL A 297 20.94 4.22 -25.91
CA VAL A 297 21.49 5.54 -26.23
C VAL A 297 22.92 5.69 -25.69
N LEU A 298 23.18 5.24 -24.46
CA LEU A 298 24.51 5.25 -23.86
C LEU A 298 25.50 4.37 -24.66
N ASN A 299 25.10 3.15 -25.01
CA ASN A 299 25.94 2.27 -25.83
C ASN A 299 26.23 2.87 -27.21
N ASN A 300 25.26 3.52 -27.85
CA ASN A 300 25.48 4.19 -29.13
C ASN A 300 26.43 5.40 -29.00
N HIS A 301 26.40 6.13 -27.88
CA HIS A 301 27.34 7.22 -27.62
C HIS A 301 28.77 6.73 -27.39
N VAL A 302 28.95 5.65 -26.63
CA VAL A 302 30.27 5.02 -26.42
C VAL A 302 30.84 4.51 -27.76
N VAL A 303 30.03 3.80 -28.55
CA VAL A 303 30.44 3.31 -29.88
C VAL A 303 30.81 4.48 -30.81
N SER A 304 30.08 5.59 -30.75
CA SER A 304 30.39 6.77 -31.57
C SER A 304 31.71 7.45 -31.21
N GLN A 305 32.09 7.46 -29.91
CA GLN A 305 33.37 7.97 -29.45
C GLN A 305 34.53 7.07 -29.89
N ASP A 306 34.41 5.74 -29.77
CA ASP A 306 35.42 4.78 -30.24
C ASP A 306 35.65 4.86 -31.76
N THR A 307 34.59 5.03 -32.56
CA THR A 307 34.75 5.23 -34.01
C THR A 307 35.42 6.55 -34.36
N SER A 308 35.28 7.59 -33.54
CA SER A 308 35.92 8.89 -33.79
C SER A 308 37.42 8.85 -33.50
N GLU A 309 37.85 8.15 -32.44
CA GLU A 309 39.27 7.98 -32.10
C GLU A 309 40.02 7.13 -33.13
N HIS A 310 39.36 6.13 -33.73
CA HIS A 310 39.97 5.30 -34.77
C HIS A 310 40.11 5.99 -36.15
N THR A 311 39.39 7.07 -36.41
CA THR A 311 39.52 7.86 -37.66
C THR A 311 40.58 8.97 -37.60
N THR A 312 41.17 9.23 -36.43
CA THR A 312 42.15 10.31 -36.21
C THR A 312 43.63 9.86 -36.16
N ASN A 313 43.93 8.60 -36.49
CA ASN A 313 45.29 8.10 -36.73
C ASN A 313 45.51 7.77 -38.20
#